data_AF-A0A800BX31-F1
#
_entry.id   AF-A0A800BX31-F1
#
_cell.length_a   1.000
_cell.length_b   1.000
_cell.length_c   1.000
_cell.angle_alpha   90.00
_cell.angle_beta   90.00
_cell.angle_gamma   90.00
#
_symmetry.space_group_name_H-M   'P 1'
#
loop_
_entity.id
_entity.type
_entity.pdbx_description
1 polymer ?
#
loop_
_entity_poly.entity_id
_entity_poly.type
_entity_poly.pdbx_seq_one_letter_code
_entity_poly.pdbx_strand_id
1 'polypeptide(L)'
;MKSKKYFHEHRLFIKGVSLVCFMLFVFTAVPSLQAAVEVSADITPRSFPIDRAAAFNITVTGVRSFQPDMPDVEGLQFHQRGKSSQVEIINGAYSSSVILTYLVQAE
;
A
#
# COMPACT_ATOMS: atom_id res chain seq x y z
N MET A 1 48.62 -46.63 15.69
CA MET A 1 48.52 -45.76 14.49
C MET A 1 47.04 -45.58 14.10
N LYS A 2 46.27 -44.73 14.81
CA LYS A 2 44.79 -44.62 14.66
C LYS A 2 44.25 -43.19 14.76
N SER A 3 45.07 -42.17 14.48
CA SER A 3 44.73 -40.75 14.76
C SER A 3 44.38 -39.90 13.54
N LYS A 4 44.41 -40.44 12.31
CA LYS A 4 44.21 -39.62 11.09
C LYS A 4 42.77 -39.57 10.55
N LYS A 5 41.87 -40.45 10.99
CA LYS A 5 40.50 -40.53 10.45
C LYS A 5 39.55 -39.44 10.99
N TYR A 6 39.69 -39.04 12.25
CA TYR A 6 38.82 -38.04 12.87
C TYR A 6 39.01 -36.63 12.29
N PHE A 7 40.23 -36.27 11.87
CA PHE A 7 40.54 -34.91 11.42
C PHE A 7 39.90 -34.53 10.07
N HIS A 8 39.56 -35.52 9.24
CA HIS A 8 39.04 -35.26 7.89
C HIS A 8 37.51 -35.10 7.84
N GLU A 9 36.79 -35.73 8.77
CA GLU A 9 35.32 -35.66 8.86
C GLU A 9 34.85 -34.32 9.43
N HIS A 10 35.59 -33.74 10.39
CA HIS A 10 35.31 -32.40 10.91
C HIS A 10 35.40 -31.31 9.82
N ARG A 11 36.35 -31.43 8.88
CA ARG A 11 36.51 -30.44 7.79
C ARG A 11 35.40 -30.51 6.74
N LEU A 12 34.74 -31.65 6.58
CA LEU A 12 33.58 -31.79 5.71
C LEU A 12 32.30 -31.26 6.38
N PHE A 13 32.12 -31.56 7.67
CA PHE A 13 30.96 -31.12 8.46
C PHE A 13 30.92 -29.60 8.63
N ILE A 14 32.07 -28.96 8.89
CA ILE A 14 32.18 -27.50 9.03
C ILE A 14 31.86 -26.77 7.71
N LYS A 15 32.26 -27.34 6.56
CA LYS A 15 31.93 -26.76 5.23
C LYS A 15 30.44 -26.85 4.93
N GLY A 16 29.79 -27.97 5.31
CA GLY A 16 28.35 -28.15 5.16
C GLY A 16 27.54 -27.18 6.03
N VAL A 17 27.91 -27.04 7.31
CA VAL A 17 27.25 -26.11 8.24
C VAL A 17 27.45 -24.65 7.80
N SER A 18 28.64 -24.29 7.31
CA SER A 18 28.92 -22.94 6.81
C SER A 18 28.10 -22.59 5.56
N LEU A 19 27.88 -23.55 4.66
CA LEU A 19 27.09 -23.33 3.44
C LEU A 19 25.60 -23.20 3.75
N VAL A 20 25.10 -23.99 4.71
CA VAL A 20 23.71 -23.90 5.19
C VAL A 20 23.45 -22.57 5.90
N CYS A 21 24.37 -22.11 6.77
CA CYS A 21 24.26 -20.81 7.42
C CYS A 21 24.30 -19.64 6.42
N PHE A 22 25.13 -19.72 5.38
CA PHE A 22 25.20 -18.69 4.35
C PHE A 22 23.89 -18.63 3.53
N MET A 23 23.30 -19.78 3.21
CA MET A 23 22.02 -19.84 2.51
C MET A 23 20.84 -19.33 3.36
N LEU A 24 20.84 -19.61 4.67
CA LEU A 24 19.87 -19.08 5.63
C LEU A 24 19.97 -17.56 5.79
N PHE A 25 21.19 -17.00 5.76
CA PHE A 25 21.41 -15.56 5.90
C PHE A 25 20.93 -14.75 4.67
N VAL A 26 21.01 -15.32 3.46
CA VAL A 26 20.53 -14.66 2.24
C VAL A 26 19.00 -14.59 2.19
N PHE A 27 18.29 -15.54 2.82
CA PHE A 27 16.83 -15.59 2.79
C PHE A 27 16.15 -14.60 3.74
N THR A 28 16.84 -14.07 4.75
CA THR A 28 16.24 -13.12 5.72
C THR A 28 16.28 -11.67 5.27
N ALA A 29 16.92 -11.35 4.14
CA ALA A 29 17.15 -9.97 3.69
C ALA A 29 16.20 -9.55 2.55
N VAL A 30 14.96 -10.04 2.52
CA VAL A 30 13.96 -9.52 1.58
C VAL A 30 13.29 -8.31 2.23
N PRO A 31 13.61 -7.05 1.83
CA PRO A 31 12.83 -5.91 2.27
C PRO A 31 11.42 -6.04 1.70
N SER A 32 10.42 -6.14 2.58
CA SER A 32 9.03 -6.00 2.18
C SER A 32 8.78 -4.55 1.77
N LEU A 33 8.74 -4.29 0.47
CA LEU A 33 8.34 -2.99 -0.07
C LEU A 33 6.82 -2.85 0.10
N GLN A 34 6.37 -2.56 1.32
CA GLN A 34 4.96 -2.30 1.58
C GLN A 34 4.67 -0.84 1.21
N ALA A 35 4.06 -0.62 0.05
CA ALA A 35 3.53 0.69 -0.29
C ALA A 35 2.47 1.08 0.76
N ALA A 36 2.68 2.19 1.46
CA ALA A 36 1.71 2.70 2.41
C ALA A 36 0.43 3.10 1.66
N VAL A 37 -0.72 2.63 2.12
CA VAL A 37 -2.02 3.08 1.61
C VAL A 37 -2.37 4.37 2.36
N GLU A 38 -2.62 5.43 1.61
CA GLU A 38 -2.97 6.74 2.15
C GLU A 38 -4.34 7.16 1.63
N VAL A 39 -5.21 7.66 2.51
CA VAL A 39 -6.55 8.15 2.17
C VAL A 39 -6.64 9.61 2.59
N SER A 40 -7.03 10.47 1.66
CA SER A 40 -7.30 11.89 1.90
C SER A 40 -8.68 12.25 1.37
N ALA A 41 -9.38 13.12 2.07
CA ALA A 41 -10.71 13.58 1.69
C ALA A 41 -10.80 15.10 1.88
N ASP A 42 -11.29 15.81 0.86
CA ASP A 42 -11.47 17.26 0.91
C ASP A 42 -12.84 17.65 0.36
N ILE A 43 -13.46 18.65 0.99
CA ILE A 43 -14.70 19.27 0.54
C ILE A 43 -14.47 20.75 0.26
N THR A 44 -14.79 21.17 -0.97
CA THR A 44 -14.61 22.54 -1.42
C THR A 44 -15.89 23.03 -2.13
N PRO A 45 -16.52 24.12 -1.65
CA PRO A 45 -16.18 24.88 -0.44
C PRO A 45 -16.58 24.15 0.87
N ARG A 46 -15.91 24.48 1.99
CA ARG A 46 -16.20 23.90 3.33
C ARG A 46 -17.51 24.37 3.97
N SER A 47 -18.08 25.45 3.45
CA SER A 47 -19.39 25.97 3.83
C SER A 47 -20.10 26.44 2.57
N PHE A 48 -21.35 26.06 2.45
CA PHE A 48 -22.20 26.37 1.31
C PHE A 48 -23.64 26.49 1.81
N PRO A 49 -24.45 27.37 1.19
CA PRO A 49 -25.87 27.46 1.50
C PRO A 49 -26.64 26.24 0.97
N ILE A 50 -27.85 26.04 1.47
CA ILE A 50 -28.67 24.85 1.22
C ILE A 50 -29.00 24.62 -0.26
N ASP A 51 -29.07 25.69 -1.05
CA ASP A 51 -29.39 25.69 -2.48
C ASP A 51 -28.15 25.44 -3.38
N ARG A 52 -26.98 25.17 -2.78
CA ARG A 52 -25.71 24.98 -3.50
C ARG A 52 -25.15 23.58 -3.24
N ALA A 53 -24.31 23.13 -4.17
CA ALA A 53 -23.53 21.91 -4.03
C ALA A 53 -22.07 22.24 -3.75
N ALA A 54 -21.41 21.41 -2.94
CA ALA A 54 -19.96 21.39 -2.78
C ALA A 54 -19.33 20.17 -3.45
N ALA A 55 -18.10 20.32 -3.94
CA ALA A 55 -17.34 19.20 -4.46
C ALA A 55 -16.65 18.47 -3.31
N PHE A 56 -16.91 17.18 -3.19
CA PHE A 56 -16.25 16.30 -2.24
C PHE A 56 -15.36 15.32 -3.00
N ASN A 57 -14.06 15.41 -2.76
CA ASN A 57 -13.04 14.61 -3.43
C ASN A 57 -12.40 13.65 -2.43
N ILE A 58 -12.40 12.36 -2.76
CA ILE A 58 -11.70 11.33 -2.00
C ILE A 58 -10.53 10.85 -2.86
N THR A 59 -9.32 10.94 -2.33
CA THR A 59 -8.09 10.47 -2.97
C THR A 59 -7.53 9.31 -2.17
N VAL A 60 -7.35 8.17 -2.80
CA VAL A 60 -6.72 6.99 -2.18
C VAL A 60 -5.48 6.61 -2.95
N THR A 61 -4.32 6.71 -2.32
CA THR A 61 -3.01 6.34 -2.85
C THR A 61 -2.59 4.97 -2.32
N GLY A 62 -1.86 4.22 -3.12
CA GLY A 62 -1.41 2.85 -2.83
C GLY A 62 -2.36 1.75 -3.30
N VAL A 63 -3.47 2.09 -3.96
CA VAL A 63 -4.48 1.12 -4.44
C VAL A 63 -4.81 1.32 -5.91
N ARG A 64 -5.15 0.23 -6.60
CA ARG A 64 -5.57 0.25 -8.02
C ARG A 64 -7.07 0.48 -8.20
N SER A 65 -7.85 0.09 -7.20
CA SER A 65 -9.30 0.20 -7.22
C SER A 65 -9.78 0.50 -5.82
N PHE A 66 -10.65 1.49 -5.71
CA PHE A 66 -11.35 1.84 -4.49
C PHE A 66 -12.80 2.17 -4.83
N GLN A 67 -13.72 1.70 -4.01
CA GLN A 67 -15.14 2.00 -4.11
C GLN A 67 -15.69 2.09 -2.67
N PRO A 68 -15.82 3.30 -2.11
CA PRO A 68 -16.35 3.48 -0.78
C PRO A 68 -17.87 3.29 -0.80
N ASP A 69 -18.41 2.71 0.26
CA ASP A 69 -19.81 2.89 0.62
C ASP A 69 -19.98 4.29 1.20
N MET A 70 -20.86 5.09 0.59
CA MET A 70 -21.13 6.43 1.08
C MET A 70 -22.07 6.35 2.29
N PRO A 71 -21.77 7.01 3.41
CA PRO A 71 -22.68 7.04 4.54
C PRO A 71 -23.97 7.80 4.18
N ASP A 72 -25.08 7.33 4.74
CA ASP A 72 -26.33 8.07 4.76
C ASP A 72 -26.27 9.08 5.91
N VAL A 73 -26.33 10.37 5.58
CA VAL A 73 -26.24 11.47 6.55
C VAL A 73 -27.48 12.32 6.39
N GLU A 74 -28.24 12.46 7.48
CA GLU A 74 -29.49 13.22 7.48
C GLU A 74 -29.26 14.65 6.97
N GLY A 75 -30.06 15.05 5.98
CA GLY A 75 -29.97 16.37 5.35
C GLY A 75 -28.81 16.54 4.37
N LEU A 76 -28.07 15.49 4.01
CA LEU A 76 -27.02 15.54 2.98
C LEU A 76 -27.21 14.45 1.92
N GLN A 77 -27.18 14.88 0.65
CA GLN A 77 -27.25 14.01 -0.52
C GLN A 77 -25.89 13.98 -1.22
N PHE A 78 -25.40 12.77 -1.52
CA PHE A 78 -24.13 12.54 -2.20
C PHE A 78 -24.36 12.00 -3.62
N HIS A 79 -23.91 12.74 -4.63
CA HIS A 79 -24.03 12.35 -6.02
C HIS A 79 -22.65 12.11 -6.64
N GLN A 80 -22.34 10.87 -7.02
CA GLN A 80 -21.08 10.58 -7.70
C GLN A 80 -21.03 11.27 -9.07
N ARG A 81 -19.95 12.01 -9.32
CA ARG A 81 -19.70 12.72 -10.59
C ARG A 81 -18.63 12.08 -11.43
N GLY A 82 -17.66 11.43 -10.80
CA GLY A 82 -16.53 10.87 -11.53
C GLY A 82 -15.63 9.98 -10.69
N LYS A 83 -14.78 9.24 -11.40
CA LYS A 83 -13.71 8.41 -10.87
C LYS A 83 -12.52 8.51 -11.82
N SER A 84 -11.35 8.80 -11.28
CA SER A 84 -10.09 8.81 -12.02
C SER A 84 -9.10 7.88 -11.33
N SER A 85 -8.25 7.22 -12.12
CA SER A 85 -7.15 6.40 -11.63
C SER A 85 -5.87 6.89 -12.28
N GLN A 86 -4.87 7.15 -11.46
CA GLN A 86 -3.55 7.60 -11.87
C GLN A 86 -2.51 6.61 -11.36
N VAL A 87 -1.52 6.32 -12.21
CA VAL A 87 -0.41 5.43 -11.88
C VAL A 87 0.86 6.22 -12.08
N GLU A 88 1.71 6.25 -11.05
CA GLU A 88 2.98 6.96 -11.08
C GLU A 88 4.12 6.01 -10.71
N ILE A 89 5.27 6.20 -11.36
CA ILE A 89 6.50 5.47 -11.07
C ILE A 89 7.55 6.49 -10.67
N ILE A 90 7.89 6.54 -9.38
CA ILE A 90 8.86 7.48 -8.82
C ILE A 90 10.07 6.67 -8.35
N ASN A 91 11.24 6.87 -8.96
CA ASN A 91 12.48 6.14 -8.63
C ASN A 91 12.32 4.60 -8.62
N GLY A 92 11.51 4.06 -9.52
CA GLY A 92 11.21 2.63 -9.61
C GLY A 92 10.18 2.11 -8.59
N ALA A 93 9.70 2.96 -7.68
CA ALA A 93 8.56 2.63 -6.83
C ALA A 93 7.26 2.86 -7.59
N TYR A 94 6.41 1.83 -7.64
CA TYR A 94 5.08 1.90 -8.26
C TYR A 94 4.07 2.46 -7.25
N SER A 95 3.43 3.58 -7.59
CA SER A 95 2.34 4.18 -6.85
C SER A 95 1.08 4.22 -7.70
N SER A 96 -0.08 4.00 -7.10
CA SER A 96 -1.39 4.10 -7.77
C SER A 96 -2.33 4.93 -6.91
N SER A 97 -3.03 5.87 -7.51
CA SER A 97 -3.98 6.74 -6.83
C SER A 97 -5.34 6.70 -7.52
N VAL A 98 -6.40 6.57 -6.74
CA VAL A 98 -7.79 6.63 -7.20
C VAL A 98 -8.44 7.88 -6.63
N ILE A 99 -8.97 8.73 -7.49
CA ILE A 99 -9.70 9.94 -7.10
C ILE A 99 -11.18 9.74 -7.42
N LEU A 100 -12.03 9.93 -6.43
CA LEU A 100 -13.49 9.91 -6.57
C LEU A 100 -14.03 11.30 -6.31
N THR A 101 -14.89 11.79 -7.19
CA THR A 101 -15.52 13.10 -7.06
C THR A 101 -17.02 12.94 -6.87
N TYR A 102 -17.53 13.57 -5.82
CA TYR A 102 -18.94 13.64 -5.47
C TYR A 102 -19.40 15.10 -5.41
N LEU A 103 -20.68 15.33 -5.70
CA LEU A 103 -21.37 16.54 -5.26
C LEU A 103 -22.10 16.24 -3.95
N VAL A 104 -21.93 17.13 -2.99
CA VAL A 104 -22.64 17.12 -1.72
C VAL A 104 -23.64 18.26 -1.74
N GLN A 105 -24.90 17.96 -1.51
CA GLN A 105 -25.99 18.93 -1.45
C GLN A 105 -26.71 18.77 -0.11
N ALA A 106 -27.18 19.88 0.44
CA ALA A 106 -28.07 19.83 1.59
C ALA A 106 -29.51 19.67 1.10
N GLU A 107 -30.31 18.92 1.85
CA GLU A 107 -31.74 18.70 1.60
C GLU A 107 -32.61 19.82 2.20
#